data_AF-A0A958S7B9-F1
#
_entry.id   AF-A0A958S7B9-F1
#
_cell.length_a   1.000
_cell.length_b   1.000
_cell.length_c   1.000
_cell.angle_alpha   90.00
_cell.angle_beta   90.00
_cell.angle_gamma   90.00
#
_symmetry.space_group_name_H-M   'P 1'
#
loop_
_entity.id
_entity.type
_entity.pdbx_description
1 polymer ?
#
loop_
_entity_poly.entity_id
_entity_poly.type
_entity_poly.pdbx_seq_one_letter_code
_entity_poly.pdbx_strand_id
1 'polypeptide(L)'
;MDEIIKEFKSESEGLVQHLLAILEEAEGDFSKVRSLDTYGQIVDRIMGSSQTIAVMNPDQTTVATIGKYAELCKSIGYMGSQIQNNIELYNVTVGILLDGTEMLEQMLNSLDDKNNKTVDDFMTDRFLERLVWLAGQFDGSYRASLSTEKRSDSEMVGSQSEIDALIAHFSKA
;
A
#
# COMPACT_ATOMS: atom_id res chain seq x y z
N MET A 1 18.46 18.28 -2.17
CA MET A 1 18.10 16.87 -2.31
C MET A 1 19.23 16.15 -3.02
N ASP A 2 19.71 15.05 -2.44
CA ASP A 2 20.70 14.13 -3.02
C ASP A 2 20.21 13.61 -4.39
N GLU A 3 21.11 13.32 -5.31
CA GLU A 3 20.79 12.90 -6.68
C GLU A 3 19.97 11.60 -6.68
N ILE A 4 20.34 10.66 -5.81
CA ILE A 4 19.63 9.38 -5.61
C ILE A 4 18.18 9.60 -5.16
N ILE A 5 17.94 10.58 -4.29
CA ILE A 5 16.58 10.87 -3.78
C ILE A 5 15.73 11.54 -4.87
N LYS A 6 16.34 12.38 -5.72
CA LYS A 6 15.64 12.98 -6.86
C LYS A 6 15.22 11.92 -7.88
N GLU A 7 16.12 10.99 -8.20
CA GLU A 7 15.82 9.88 -9.11
C GLU A 7 14.71 8.99 -8.55
N PHE A 8 14.80 8.63 -7.26
CA PHE A 8 13.76 7.89 -6.57
C PHE A 8 12.40 8.57 -6.60
N LYS A 9 12.36 9.88 -6.30
CA LYS A 9 11.13 10.66 -6.35
C LYS A 9 10.53 10.61 -7.75
N SER A 10 11.32 10.92 -8.78
CA SER A 10 10.85 10.97 -10.16
C SER A 10 10.37 9.61 -10.68
N GLU A 11 11.08 8.51 -10.37
CA GLU A 11 10.60 7.16 -10.73
C GLU A 11 9.29 6.85 -10.00
N SER A 12 9.24 7.11 -8.69
CA SER A 12 8.08 6.79 -7.86
C SER A 12 6.83 7.59 -8.23
N GLU A 13 6.98 8.86 -8.62
CA GLU A 13 5.87 9.65 -9.17
C GLU A 13 5.29 9.01 -10.43
N GLY A 14 6.13 8.53 -11.35
CA GLY A 14 5.67 7.80 -12.52
C GLY A 14 4.94 6.51 -12.18
N LEU A 15 5.41 5.78 -11.16
CA LEU A 15 4.74 4.57 -10.65
C LEU A 15 3.40 4.90 -10.00
N VAL A 16 3.32 5.97 -9.20
CA VAL A 16 2.08 6.45 -8.57
C VAL A 16 1.01 6.77 -9.60
N GLN A 17 1.37 7.47 -10.69
CA GLN A 17 0.40 7.75 -11.76
C GLN A 17 -0.14 6.46 -12.40
N HIS A 18 0.71 5.43 -12.54
CA HIS A 18 0.27 4.12 -13.03
C HIS A 18 -0.64 3.40 -12.02
N LEU A 19 -0.34 3.49 -10.73
CA LEU A 19 -1.18 2.94 -9.65
C LEU A 19 -2.57 3.59 -9.64
N LEU A 20 -2.65 4.92 -9.73
CA LEU A 20 -3.91 5.66 -9.81
C LEU A 20 -4.74 5.23 -11.02
N ALA A 21 -4.12 5.16 -12.21
CA ALA A 21 -4.82 4.70 -13.41
C ALA A 21 -5.41 3.28 -13.27
N ILE A 22 -4.68 2.35 -12.63
CA ILE A 22 -5.19 1.00 -12.35
C ILE A 22 -6.43 1.05 -11.45
N LEU A 23 -6.40 1.90 -10.41
CA LEU A 23 -7.47 2.01 -9.44
C LEU A 23 -8.70 2.73 -9.99
N GLU A 24 -8.51 3.77 -10.80
CA GLU A 24 -9.58 4.48 -11.52
C GLU A 24 -10.30 3.53 -12.50
N GLU A 25 -9.56 2.69 -13.22
CA GLU A 25 -10.17 1.66 -14.08
C GLU A 25 -10.90 0.55 -13.30
N ALA A 26 -10.47 0.29 -12.08
CA ALA A 26 -11.03 -0.71 -11.20
C ALA A 26 -12.27 -0.22 -10.44
N GLU A 27 -12.43 1.10 -10.26
CA GLU A 27 -13.46 1.68 -9.42
C GLU A 27 -14.87 1.27 -9.87
N GLY A 28 -15.58 0.55 -8.99
CA GLY A 28 -16.94 0.06 -9.27
C GLY A 28 -17.05 -1.11 -10.24
N ASP A 29 -15.94 -1.61 -10.81
CA ASP A 29 -15.92 -2.74 -11.75
C ASP A 29 -15.27 -3.98 -11.13
N PHE A 30 -16.07 -4.81 -10.47
CA PHE A 30 -15.58 -6.05 -9.85
C PHE A 30 -14.91 -7.02 -10.84
N SER A 31 -15.16 -6.92 -12.15
CA SER A 31 -14.46 -7.75 -13.14
C SER A 31 -12.96 -7.47 -13.17
N LYS A 32 -12.54 -6.31 -12.66
CA LYS A 32 -11.16 -5.86 -12.55
C LYS A 32 -10.48 -6.28 -11.26
N VAL A 33 -11.09 -7.09 -10.39
CA VAL A 33 -10.49 -7.46 -9.08
C VAL A 33 -9.03 -7.93 -9.18
N ARG A 34 -8.64 -8.62 -10.26
CA ARG A 34 -7.26 -9.07 -10.48
C ARG A 34 -6.26 -7.95 -10.79
N SER A 35 -6.70 -6.75 -11.20
CA SER A 35 -5.80 -5.61 -11.38
C SER A 35 -5.16 -5.15 -10.07
N LEU A 36 -5.77 -5.46 -8.92
CA LEU A 36 -5.20 -5.16 -7.61
C LEU A 36 -3.93 -5.97 -7.31
N ASP A 37 -3.73 -7.12 -7.97
CA ASP A 37 -2.46 -7.86 -7.92
C ASP A 37 -1.36 -7.09 -8.67
N THR A 38 -1.68 -6.56 -9.86
CA THR A 38 -0.78 -5.70 -10.63
C THR A 38 -0.44 -4.41 -9.88
N TYR A 39 -1.42 -3.80 -9.22
CA TYR A 39 -1.20 -2.70 -8.28
C TYR A 39 -0.16 -3.09 -7.21
N GLY A 40 -0.34 -4.24 -6.56
CA GLY A 40 0.58 -4.76 -5.53
C GLY A 40 2.02 -4.93 -6.03
N GLN A 41 2.19 -5.43 -7.26
CA GLN A 41 3.50 -5.59 -7.89
C GLN A 41 4.18 -4.24 -8.22
N ILE A 42 3.41 -3.24 -8.64
CA ILE A 42 3.96 -1.91 -8.98
C ILE A 42 4.38 -1.17 -7.71
N VAL A 43 3.56 -1.17 -6.67
CA VAL A 43 3.89 -0.48 -5.41
C VAL A 43 5.05 -1.15 -4.67
N ASP A 44 5.26 -2.46 -4.87
CA ASP A 44 6.46 -3.17 -4.37
C ASP A 44 7.77 -2.57 -4.89
N ARG A 45 7.77 -2.01 -6.11
CA ARG A 45 8.95 -1.31 -6.65
C ARG A 45 9.26 -0.04 -5.87
N ILE A 46 8.24 0.73 -5.49
CA ILE A 46 8.40 1.93 -4.64
C ILE A 46 8.94 1.51 -3.27
N MET A 47 8.36 0.47 -2.68
CA MET A 47 8.79 -0.10 -1.40
C MET A 47 10.27 -0.53 -1.45
N GLY A 48 10.67 -1.34 -2.43
CA GLY A 48 12.03 -1.86 -2.56
C GLY A 48 13.08 -0.78 -2.81
N SER A 49 12.78 0.20 -3.67
CA SER A 49 13.67 1.34 -3.92
C SER A 49 13.84 2.20 -2.66
N SER A 50 12.75 2.50 -1.95
CA SER A 50 12.80 3.22 -0.67
C SER A 50 13.66 2.49 0.37
N GLN A 51 13.48 1.17 0.55
CA GLN A 51 14.24 0.40 1.52
C GLN A 51 15.74 0.40 1.19
N THR A 52 16.08 0.29 -0.09
CA THR A 52 17.48 0.36 -0.55
C THR A 52 18.10 1.72 -0.21
N ILE A 53 17.38 2.81 -0.49
CA ILE A 53 17.87 4.16 -0.23
C ILE A 53 17.95 4.44 1.27
N ALA A 54 17.01 3.96 2.07
CA ALA A 54 17.04 4.11 3.53
C ALA A 54 18.26 3.40 4.16
N VAL A 55 18.69 2.27 3.59
CA VAL A 55 19.94 1.60 4.01
C VAL A 55 21.17 2.43 3.63
N MET A 56 21.16 3.08 2.46
CA MET A 56 22.26 3.93 2.00
C MET A 56 22.32 5.29 2.72
N ASN A 57 21.17 5.80 3.15
CA ASN A 57 21.01 7.11 3.77
C ASN A 57 20.13 6.99 5.04
N PRO A 58 20.66 6.47 6.16
CA PRO A 58 19.87 6.23 7.38
C PRO A 58 19.24 7.47 7.99
N ASP A 59 19.82 8.65 7.75
CA ASP A 59 19.31 9.93 8.25
C ASP A 59 18.05 10.42 7.48
N GLN A 60 17.69 9.77 6.35
CA GLN A 60 16.50 10.09 5.55
C GLN A 60 15.29 9.29 6.02
N THR A 61 14.74 9.69 7.17
CA THR A 61 13.59 9.03 7.79
C THR A 61 12.35 9.04 6.91
N THR A 62 12.10 10.11 6.15
CA THR A 62 10.94 10.22 5.24
C THR A 62 10.96 9.15 4.15
N VAL A 63 12.13 8.84 3.58
CA VAL A 63 12.26 7.79 2.57
C VAL A 63 11.89 6.44 3.17
N ALA A 64 12.38 6.13 4.39
CA ALA A 64 12.03 4.89 5.08
C ALA A 64 10.51 4.79 5.38
N THR A 65 9.89 5.90 5.77
CA THR A 65 8.44 5.97 5.98
C THR A 65 7.67 5.68 4.71
N ILE A 66 8.06 6.28 3.57
CA ILE A 66 7.45 6.00 2.26
C ILE A 66 7.49 4.50 1.96
N GLY A 67 8.60 3.83 2.26
CA GLY A 67 8.73 2.38 2.08
C GLY A 67 7.76 1.58 2.94
N LYS A 68 7.63 1.93 4.23
CA LYS A 68 6.66 1.29 5.14
C LYS A 68 5.22 1.53 4.69
N TYR A 69 4.94 2.71 4.17
CA TYR A 69 3.62 3.04 3.67
C TYR A 69 3.29 2.31 2.36
N ALA A 70 4.26 2.21 1.44
CA ALA A 70 4.15 1.40 0.23
C ALA A 70 3.95 -0.10 0.56
N GLU A 71 4.59 -0.61 1.61
CA GLU A 71 4.41 -1.98 2.11
C GLU A 71 2.96 -2.25 2.59
N LEU A 72 2.33 -1.26 3.22
CA LEU A 72 0.92 -1.32 3.62
C LEU A 72 0.00 -1.38 2.38
N CYS A 73 0.22 -0.47 1.43
CA CYS A 73 -0.53 -0.44 0.17
C CYS A 73 -0.38 -1.75 -0.62
N LYS A 74 0.84 -2.29 -0.70
CA LYS A 74 1.16 -3.58 -1.31
C LYS A 74 0.31 -4.70 -0.72
N SER A 75 0.32 -4.81 0.61
CA SER A 75 -0.39 -5.86 1.33
C SER A 75 -1.91 -5.78 1.07
N ILE A 76 -2.47 -4.57 1.09
CA ILE A 76 -3.89 -4.35 0.80
C ILE A 76 -4.21 -4.71 -0.66
N GLY A 77 -3.37 -4.33 -1.62
CA GLY A 77 -3.53 -4.67 -3.03
C GLY A 77 -3.60 -6.19 -3.25
N TYR A 78 -2.65 -6.93 -2.67
CA TYR A 78 -2.66 -8.38 -2.78
C TYR A 78 -3.87 -9.04 -2.13
N MET A 79 -4.27 -8.63 -0.92
CA MET A 79 -5.48 -9.16 -0.30
C MET A 79 -6.74 -8.81 -1.10
N GLY A 80 -6.85 -7.56 -1.56
CA GLY A 80 -7.95 -7.08 -2.39
C GLY A 80 -8.10 -7.89 -3.69
N SER A 81 -6.97 -8.29 -4.30
CA SER A 81 -6.96 -9.05 -5.54
C SER A 81 -7.60 -10.44 -5.45
N GLN A 82 -7.78 -10.94 -4.23
CA GLN A 82 -8.32 -12.26 -4.00
C GLN A 82 -9.85 -12.23 -3.81
N ILE A 83 -10.49 -11.05 -3.73
CA ILE A 83 -11.88 -10.92 -3.26
C ILE A 83 -12.80 -11.72 -4.17
N GLN A 84 -13.66 -12.55 -3.57
CA GLN A 84 -14.61 -13.39 -4.29
C GLN A 84 -16.03 -12.99 -3.94
N ASN A 85 -16.83 -12.67 -4.96
CA ASN A 85 -18.27 -12.44 -4.86
C ASN A 85 -18.70 -11.43 -3.77
N ASN A 86 -17.83 -10.48 -3.42
CA ASN A 86 -18.10 -9.44 -2.43
C ASN A 86 -17.75 -8.06 -3.01
N ILE A 87 -18.70 -7.50 -3.76
CA ILE A 87 -18.54 -6.23 -4.48
C ILE A 87 -18.38 -5.06 -3.49
N GLU A 88 -19.05 -5.11 -2.34
CA GLU A 88 -18.94 -4.07 -1.32
C GLU A 88 -17.53 -4.01 -0.73
N LEU A 89 -16.99 -5.17 -0.32
CA LEU A 89 -15.61 -5.26 0.17
C LEU A 89 -14.61 -4.82 -0.90
N TYR A 90 -14.84 -5.21 -2.16
CA TYR A 90 -14.02 -4.77 -3.28
C TYR A 90 -14.01 -3.25 -3.45
N ASN A 91 -15.19 -2.62 -3.50
CA ASN A 91 -15.30 -1.17 -3.66
C ASN A 91 -14.64 -0.42 -2.50
N VAL A 92 -14.82 -0.90 -1.26
CA VAL A 92 -14.15 -0.30 -0.10
C VAL A 92 -12.63 -0.48 -0.20
N THR A 93 -12.15 -1.64 -0.66
CA THR A 93 -10.72 -1.89 -0.85
C THR A 93 -10.12 -0.97 -1.91
N VAL A 94 -10.78 -0.80 -3.06
CA VAL A 94 -10.35 0.12 -4.12
C VAL A 94 -10.32 1.56 -3.59
N GLY A 95 -11.36 2.00 -2.88
CA GLY A 95 -11.41 3.34 -2.29
C GLY A 95 -10.29 3.59 -1.26
N ILE A 96 -9.95 2.59 -0.44
CA ILE A 96 -8.82 2.68 0.49
C ILE A 96 -7.48 2.77 -0.26
N LEU A 97 -7.32 2.02 -1.35
CA LEU A 97 -6.12 2.06 -2.17
C LEU A 97 -5.98 3.37 -2.95
N LEU A 98 -7.10 3.98 -3.38
CA LEU A 98 -7.10 5.32 -4.01
C LEU A 98 -6.59 6.35 -3.03
N ASP A 99 -7.24 6.47 -1.87
CA ASP A 99 -6.81 7.39 -0.80
C ASP A 99 -5.35 7.13 -0.40
N GLY A 100 -4.96 5.85 -0.34
CA GLY A 100 -3.59 5.48 0.00
C GLY A 100 -2.58 5.86 -1.08
N THR A 101 -2.93 5.72 -2.36
CA THR A 101 -2.04 6.10 -3.46
C THR A 101 -1.87 7.61 -3.54
N GLU A 102 -2.95 8.38 -3.35
CA GLU A 102 -2.89 9.84 -3.24
C GLU A 102 -2.02 10.27 -2.06
N MET A 103 -2.10 9.56 -0.95
CA MET A 103 -1.25 9.83 0.22
C MET A 103 0.22 9.54 -0.06
N LEU A 104 0.52 8.43 -0.74
CA LEU A 104 1.86 8.09 -1.19
C LEU A 104 2.43 9.19 -2.11
N GLU A 105 1.61 9.75 -3.01
CA GLU A 105 1.97 10.90 -3.85
C GLU A 105 2.33 12.13 -3.00
N GLN A 106 1.51 12.45 -2.00
CA GLN A 106 1.76 13.58 -1.10
C GLN A 106 3.06 13.40 -0.30
N MET A 107 3.35 12.17 0.15
CA MET A 107 4.61 11.86 0.83
C MET A 107 5.81 12.03 -0.11
N LEU A 108 5.74 11.57 -1.36
CA LEU A 108 6.79 11.79 -2.36
C LEU A 108 7.01 13.28 -2.66
N ASN A 109 5.92 14.04 -2.76
CA ASN A 109 5.99 15.49 -2.94
C ASN A 109 6.67 16.19 -1.77
N SER A 110 6.49 15.68 -0.54
CA SER A 110 7.11 16.22 0.67
C SER A 110 8.63 16.01 0.75
N LEU A 111 9.23 15.15 -0.08
CA LEU A 111 10.69 14.94 -0.08
C LEU A 111 11.47 16.22 -0.42
N ASP A 112 10.87 17.15 -1.18
CA ASP A 112 11.48 18.45 -1.51
C ASP A 112 11.31 19.49 -0.39
N ASP A 113 10.40 19.25 0.56
CA ASP A 113 10.11 20.18 1.63
C ASP A 113 11.14 20.03 2.76
N LYS A 114 11.75 21.16 3.16
CA LYS A 114 12.67 21.20 4.31
C LYS A 114 11.95 21.06 5.66
N ASN A 115 10.62 21.16 5.64
CA ASN A 115 9.77 20.87 6.79
C ASN A 115 9.40 19.38 6.70
N ASN A 116 10.13 18.54 7.44
CA ASN A 116 9.83 17.12 7.58
C ASN A 116 8.37 16.95 8.04
N LYS A 117 7.44 16.72 7.11
CA LYS A 117 6.09 16.28 7.44
C LYS A 117 6.20 14.91 8.09
N THR A 118 5.53 14.73 9.22
CA THR A 118 5.54 13.45 9.93
C THR A 118 4.47 12.53 9.33
N VAL A 119 4.55 11.25 9.66
CA VAL A 119 3.53 10.28 9.21
C VAL A 119 2.13 10.66 9.70
N ASP A 120 2.05 11.33 10.84
CA ASP A 120 0.82 11.79 11.47
C ASP A 120 0.09 12.85 10.65
N ASP A 121 0.83 13.60 9.83
CA ASP A 121 0.24 14.56 8.90
C ASP A 121 -0.56 13.85 7.78
N PHE A 122 -0.29 12.56 7.57
CA PHE A 122 -0.87 11.76 6.50
C PHE A 122 -1.93 10.78 7.05
N MET A 123 -1.64 10.09 8.16
CA MET A 123 -2.52 9.04 8.71
C MET A 123 -3.68 9.58 9.56
N THR A 124 -4.76 10.03 8.91
CA THR A 124 -5.98 10.46 9.62
C THR A 124 -6.67 9.31 10.37
N ASP A 125 -7.30 9.61 11.51
CA ASP A 125 -8.09 8.64 12.29
C ASP A 125 -9.11 7.88 11.42
N ARG A 126 -9.75 8.59 10.49
CA ARG A 126 -10.74 8.01 9.58
C ARG A 126 -10.12 7.05 8.55
N PHE A 127 -8.87 7.28 8.13
CA PHE A 127 -8.15 6.34 7.28
C PHE A 127 -7.76 5.09 8.07
N LEU A 128 -7.25 5.28 9.30
CA LEU A 128 -6.91 4.18 10.22
C LEU A 128 -8.14 3.31 10.55
N GLU A 129 -9.29 3.90 10.85
CA GLU A 129 -10.53 3.16 11.11
C GLU A 129 -10.94 2.29 9.91
N ARG A 130 -10.83 2.82 8.69
CA ARG A 130 -11.14 2.07 7.46
C ARG A 130 -10.14 0.93 7.22
N LEU A 131 -8.86 1.14 7.52
CA LEU A 131 -7.83 0.11 7.45
C LEU A 131 -8.05 -1.01 8.45
N VAL A 132 -8.34 -0.68 9.71
CA VAL A 132 -8.65 -1.65 10.77
C VAL A 132 -9.90 -2.45 10.41
N TRP A 133 -10.95 -1.77 9.93
CA TRP A 133 -12.15 -2.43 9.44
C TRP A 133 -11.83 -3.40 8.29
N LEU A 134 -11.05 -2.95 7.31
CA LEU A 134 -10.66 -3.73 6.14
C LEU A 134 -9.89 -4.99 6.56
N ALA A 135 -8.88 -4.84 7.41
CA ALA A 135 -8.12 -5.96 7.96
C ALA A 135 -9.07 -6.99 8.61
N GLY A 136 -10.02 -6.53 9.44
CA GLY A 136 -11.01 -7.40 10.07
C GLY A 136 -11.89 -8.20 9.08
N GLN A 137 -12.07 -7.75 7.84
CA GLN A 137 -12.84 -8.50 6.83
C GLN A 137 -12.08 -9.73 6.28
N PHE A 138 -10.76 -9.78 6.45
CA PHE A 138 -9.93 -10.91 5.99
C PHE A 138 -9.69 -11.99 7.06
N ASP A 139 -10.17 -11.79 8.30
CA ASP A 139 -9.79 -12.58 9.50
C ASP A 139 -10.60 -13.88 9.74
N GLY A 140 -11.59 -14.24 8.91
CA GLY A 140 -12.46 -15.40 9.25
C GLY A 140 -12.99 -16.25 8.11
N SER A 141 -13.42 -15.64 7.02
CA SER A 141 -14.13 -16.34 5.93
C SER A 141 -13.22 -16.73 4.76
N TYR A 142 -12.02 -16.16 4.69
CA TYR A 142 -11.21 -16.17 3.48
C TYR A 142 -10.12 -17.25 3.44
N ARG A 143 -9.54 -17.58 4.61
CA ARG A 143 -8.61 -18.71 4.74
C ARG A 143 -9.31 -20.05 4.51
N ALA A 144 -10.58 -20.18 4.89
CA ALA A 144 -11.35 -21.41 4.75
C ALA A 144 -11.68 -21.74 3.28
N SER A 145 -11.91 -20.73 2.43
CA SER A 145 -12.16 -20.90 0.99
C SER A 145 -10.89 -21.12 0.16
N LEU A 146 -9.73 -20.66 0.63
CA LEU A 146 -8.42 -20.88 -0.02
C LEU A 146 -7.78 -22.23 0.32
N SER A 147 -8.23 -22.92 1.36
CA SER A 147 -7.70 -24.22 1.79
C SER A 147 -7.93 -25.37 0.77
N THR A 148 -8.67 -25.11 -0.32
CA THR A 148 -9.05 -26.12 -1.31
C THR A 148 -8.25 -26.08 -2.61
N GLU A 149 -7.38 -25.08 -2.82
CA GLU A 149 -6.50 -25.02 -4.00
C GLU A 149 -5.02 -25.02 -3.58
N LYS A 150 -4.35 -26.15 -3.81
CA LYS A 150 -2.90 -26.29 -3.63
C LYS A 150 -2.16 -25.33 -4.56
N ARG A 151 -1.74 -24.17 -4.07
CA ARG A 151 -0.64 -23.36 -4.61
C ARG A 151 0.56 -23.47 -3.66
N SER A 152 1.75 -23.61 -4.24
CA SER A 152 3.02 -23.86 -3.56
C SER A 152 3.40 -22.74 -2.59
N ASP A 153 3.95 -23.14 -1.44
CA ASP A 153 4.30 -22.36 -0.24
C ASP A 153 5.43 -21.30 -0.43
N SER A 154 5.38 -20.40 -1.41
CA SER A 154 6.41 -19.33 -1.52
C SER A 154 5.96 -17.91 -1.83
N GLU A 155 4.69 -17.63 -2.09
CA GLU A 155 4.27 -16.26 -2.42
C GLU A 155 2.90 -15.90 -1.81
N MET A 156 2.73 -16.08 -0.51
CA MET A 156 1.69 -15.36 0.26
C MET A 156 2.36 -14.23 1.04
N VAL A 157 2.56 -13.08 0.39
CA VAL A 157 2.98 -11.84 1.05
C VAL A 157 1.77 -10.91 1.05
N GLY A 158 1.34 -10.47 2.22
CA GLY A 158 0.03 -9.87 2.48
C GLY A 158 -0.73 -10.66 3.54
N SER A 159 -0.06 -11.01 4.65
CA SER A 159 -0.74 -11.60 5.79
C SER A 159 -1.36 -10.50 6.66
N GLN A 160 -2.52 -10.76 7.28
CA GLN A 160 -3.15 -9.79 8.17
C GLN A 160 -2.22 -9.33 9.30
N SER A 161 -1.38 -10.23 9.81
CA SER A 161 -0.34 -9.88 10.79
C SER A 161 0.65 -8.83 10.29
N GLU A 162 0.94 -8.78 8.99
CA GLU A 162 1.79 -7.73 8.40
C GLU A 162 1.06 -6.39 8.39
N ILE A 163 -0.23 -6.37 8.04
CA ILE A 163 -1.04 -5.15 8.05
C ILE A 163 -1.25 -4.65 9.47
N ASP A 164 -1.57 -5.51 10.42
CA ASP A 164 -1.73 -5.14 11.82
C ASP A 164 -0.42 -4.57 12.40
N ALA A 165 0.74 -5.16 12.03
CA ALA A 165 2.04 -4.63 12.41
C ALA A 165 2.32 -3.25 11.80
N LEU A 166 1.93 -3.03 10.54
CA LEU A 166 2.07 -1.75 9.86
C LEU A 166 1.11 -0.69 10.43
N ILE A 167 -0.15 -1.04 10.68
CA ILE A 167 -1.10 -0.15 11.36
C ILE A 167 -0.55 0.22 12.74
N ALA A 168 -0.09 -0.75 13.53
CA ALA A 168 0.50 -0.49 14.84
C ALA A 168 1.76 0.39 14.78
N HIS A 169 2.53 0.34 13.69
CA HIS A 169 3.66 1.25 13.47
C HIS A 169 3.19 2.70 13.29
N PHE A 170 2.09 2.90 12.56
CA PHE A 170 1.53 4.23 12.29
C PHE A 170 0.60 4.76 13.39
N SER A 171 0.07 3.91 14.27
CA SER A 171 -0.79 4.31 15.40
C SER A 171 -0.03 4.62 16.69
N LYS A 172 1.30 4.48 16.72
CA LYS A 172 2.14 4.69 17.92
C LYS A 172 3.00 5.97 17.87
N ALA A 173 2.74 6.85 16.91
CA ALA A 173 3.38 8.16 16.83
C ALA A 173 2.57 9.21 17.62
#